data_AF-A0A933ZJB6-F1
#
_entry.id   AF-A0A933ZJB6-F1
#
_cell.length_a   1.000
_cell.length_b   1.000
_cell.length_c   1.000
_cell.angle_alpha   90.00
_cell.angle_beta   90.00
_cell.angle_gamma   90.00
#
_symmetry.space_group_name_H-M   'P 1'
#
loop_
_entity.id
_entity.type
_entity.pdbx_description
1 polymer ?
#
loop_
_entity_poly.entity_id
_entity_poly.type
_entity_poly.pdbx_seq_one_letter_code
_entity_poly.pdbx_strand_id
1 'polypeptide(L)'
;MRGRLIFKFLAEVHRLDTRTLAVEDPDGAGPLTGGYDPDFKEPVLVDTNDDGIGERIRKEHAAVRIPCQVEPDAFEALQEYASGNSPRSRVRLVFHFADLERLGLVDAASGDALIRVGDRLGAIHDLAGSLVQAVRTPPGLYVTEAKPMGFGLFMPRPRRNLLLATFDDRETAAPRGVSG
;
A
#
# COMPACT_ATOMS: atom_id res chain seq x y z
N MET A 1 10.43 26.71 8.08
CA MET A 1 9.22 26.23 7.37
C MET A 1 9.44 24.79 6.94
N ARG A 2 8.46 23.90 7.15
CA ARG A 2 8.44 22.59 6.49
C ARG A 2 8.11 22.80 5.00
N GLY A 3 8.59 21.92 4.11
CA GLY A 3 8.20 21.96 2.70
C GLY A 3 6.68 21.80 2.54
N ARG A 4 6.12 22.08 1.34
CA ARG A 4 4.70 21.90 1.08
C ARG A 4 4.50 21.07 -0.19
N LEU A 5 3.47 20.24 -0.21
CA LEU A 5 3.00 19.62 -1.46
C LEU A 5 2.41 20.71 -2.35
N ILE A 6 2.69 20.65 -3.65
CA ILE A 6 2.41 21.74 -4.60
C ILE A 6 1.18 21.42 -5.46
N PHE A 7 0.83 20.14 -5.65
CA PHE A 7 -0.40 19.67 -6.28
C PHE A 7 -0.97 18.48 -5.50
N LYS A 8 -1.97 18.74 -4.66
CA LYS A 8 -2.46 17.75 -3.70
C LYS A 8 -3.65 16.97 -4.25
N PHE A 9 -3.58 15.67 -4.05
CA PHE A 9 -4.68 14.72 -4.17
C PHE A 9 -4.87 14.01 -2.82
N LEU A 10 -5.91 13.19 -2.72
CA LEU A 10 -6.11 12.27 -1.61
C LEU A 10 -5.93 10.84 -2.11
N ALA A 11 -4.91 10.15 -1.62
CA ALA A 11 -4.73 8.72 -1.86
C ALA A 11 -5.54 7.93 -0.83
N GLU A 12 -6.42 7.05 -1.30
CA GLU A 12 -7.08 6.06 -0.47
C GLU A 12 -6.16 4.87 -0.27
N VAL A 13 -5.62 4.71 0.94
CA VAL A 13 -4.66 3.65 1.28
C VAL A 13 -5.27 2.67 2.27
N HIS A 14 -5.17 1.39 1.96
CA HIS A 14 -5.58 0.27 2.81
C HIS A 14 -4.32 -0.36 3.39
N ARG A 15 -4.10 -0.19 4.70
CA ARG A 15 -2.91 -0.72 5.37
C ARG A 15 -3.06 -2.20 5.64
N LEU A 16 -2.01 -2.99 5.42
CA LEU A 16 -2.01 -4.41 5.72
C LEU A 16 -2.09 -4.62 7.25
N ASP A 17 -3.07 -5.38 7.71
CA ASP A 17 -3.21 -5.76 9.12
C ASP A 17 -2.48 -7.08 9.38
N THR A 18 -1.17 -6.98 9.58
CA THR A 18 -0.31 -8.14 9.86
C THR A 18 -0.60 -8.77 11.21
N ARG A 19 -1.13 -8.00 12.18
CA ARG A 19 -1.41 -8.51 13.53
C ARG A 19 -2.63 -9.40 13.52
N THR A 20 -3.73 -8.95 12.90
CA THR A 20 -4.94 -9.76 12.77
C THR A 20 -4.67 -10.99 11.91
N LEU A 21 -3.96 -10.82 10.79
CA LEU A 21 -3.56 -11.93 9.93
C LEU A 21 -2.75 -13.01 10.67
N ALA A 22 -1.86 -12.62 11.59
CA ALA A 22 -1.02 -13.57 12.31
C ALA A 22 -1.74 -14.35 13.43
N VAL A 23 -2.85 -13.83 13.95
CA VAL A 23 -3.55 -14.41 15.12
C VAL A 23 -4.86 -15.09 14.73
N GLU A 24 -5.47 -14.68 13.63
CA GLU A 24 -6.67 -15.31 13.11
C GLU A 24 -6.32 -16.67 12.52
N ASP A 25 -6.96 -17.71 13.03
CA ASP A 25 -6.92 -19.05 12.46
C ASP A 25 -7.61 -19.00 11.08
N PRO A 26 -6.87 -19.23 9.99
CA PRO A 26 -7.39 -19.01 8.66
C PRO A 26 -8.23 -20.18 8.13
N ASP A 27 -8.13 -21.37 8.73
CA ASP A 27 -8.88 -22.59 8.33
C ASP A 27 -9.83 -23.09 9.44
N GLY A 28 -9.79 -22.47 10.61
CA GLY A 28 -10.75 -22.57 11.71
C GLY A 28 -10.64 -23.83 12.56
N ALA A 29 -10.71 -25.00 11.94
CA ALA A 29 -10.56 -26.31 12.61
C ALA A 29 -9.52 -27.21 11.91
N GLY A 30 -8.79 -26.65 10.95
CA GLY A 30 -7.73 -27.34 10.24
C GLY A 30 -6.41 -27.30 11.02
N PRO A 31 -5.30 -27.72 10.39
CA PRO A 31 -4.00 -27.80 11.06
C PRO A 31 -3.32 -26.44 11.24
N LEU A 32 -3.80 -25.39 10.57
CA LEU A 32 -3.22 -24.05 10.70
C LEU A 32 -3.69 -23.41 12.01
N THR A 33 -2.77 -22.76 12.72
CA THR A 33 -3.07 -22.07 13.98
C THR A 33 -2.91 -20.56 13.87
N GLY A 34 -2.63 -20.06 12.66
CA GLY A 34 -2.51 -18.64 12.33
C GLY A 34 -2.26 -18.42 10.84
N GLY A 35 -2.72 -17.29 10.30
CA GLY A 35 -2.62 -16.93 8.88
C GLY A 35 -1.26 -16.38 8.42
N TYR A 36 -0.22 -16.50 9.24
CA TYR A 36 1.12 -15.98 8.94
C TYR A 36 2.21 -17.01 9.24
N ASP A 37 3.06 -17.29 8.27
CA ASP A 37 4.23 -18.16 8.39
C ASP A 37 5.39 -17.35 9.00
N PRO A 38 5.84 -17.67 10.23
CA PRO A 38 6.92 -16.92 10.90
C PRO A 38 8.30 -17.19 10.31
N ASP A 39 8.51 -18.35 9.67
CA ASP A 39 9.79 -18.77 9.10
C ASP A 39 10.03 -18.05 7.77
N PHE A 40 9.01 -18.02 6.90
CA PHE A 40 9.06 -17.35 5.61
C PHE A 40 8.65 -15.88 5.67
N LYS A 41 7.99 -15.45 6.75
CA LYS A 41 7.43 -14.10 6.93
C LYS A 41 6.41 -13.74 5.86
N GLU A 42 5.56 -14.71 5.50
CA GLU A 42 4.54 -14.55 4.46
C GLU A 42 3.15 -15.00 4.97
N PRO A 43 2.05 -14.48 4.40
CA PRO A 43 0.72 -15.01 4.66
C PRO A 43 0.62 -16.49 4.25
N VAL A 44 -0.03 -17.30 5.08
CA VAL A 44 -0.32 -18.71 4.74
C VAL A 44 -1.34 -18.77 3.60
N LEU A 45 -1.15 -19.74 2.72
CA LEU A 45 -2.08 -20.05 1.64
C LEU A 45 -3.19 -20.94 2.17
N VAL A 46 -4.45 -20.53 2.01
CA VAL A 46 -5.61 -21.32 2.39
C VAL A 46 -6.49 -21.51 1.18
N ASP A 47 -6.81 -22.76 0.91
CA ASP A 47 -7.78 -23.12 -0.11
C ASP A 47 -9.18 -22.88 0.47
N THR A 48 -9.75 -21.72 0.15
CA THR A 48 -11.06 -21.28 0.65
C THR A 48 -12.22 -21.83 -0.16
N ASN A 49 -11.96 -22.42 -1.33
CA ASN A 49 -12.98 -22.88 -2.26
C ASN A 49 -12.95 -24.41 -2.51
N ASP A 50 -12.00 -25.12 -1.89
CA ASP A 50 -11.75 -26.57 -1.97
C ASP A 50 -11.41 -27.05 -3.40
N ASP A 51 -10.75 -26.21 -4.20
CA ASP A 51 -10.27 -26.54 -5.55
C ASP A 51 -8.84 -27.12 -5.57
N GLY A 52 -8.21 -27.26 -4.41
CA GLY A 52 -6.84 -27.69 -4.21
C GLY A 52 -5.80 -26.57 -4.34
N ILE A 53 -6.23 -25.31 -4.47
CA ILE A 53 -5.38 -24.15 -4.68
C ILE A 53 -5.44 -23.23 -3.46
N GLY A 54 -4.31 -23.12 -2.76
CA GLY A 54 -4.19 -22.19 -1.65
C GLY A 54 -4.22 -20.72 -2.12
N GLU A 55 -5.17 -19.94 -1.62
CA GLU A 55 -5.29 -18.51 -1.84
C GLU A 55 -4.65 -17.72 -0.68
N ARG A 56 -4.00 -16.60 -0.99
CA ARG A 56 -3.44 -15.72 0.05
C ARG A 56 -4.57 -14.99 0.75
N ILE A 57 -4.80 -15.30 2.03
CA ILE A 57 -5.68 -14.49 2.86
C ILE A 57 -4.98 -13.17 3.19
N ARG A 58 -5.71 -12.07 2.97
CA ARG A 58 -5.22 -10.72 3.24
C ARG A 58 -6.26 -9.95 4.05
N LYS A 59 -5.84 -9.41 5.18
CA LYS A 59 -6.65 -8.55 6.04
C LYS A 59 -6.10 -7.13 5.99
N GLU A 60 -6.97 -6.16 5.76
CA GLU A 60 -6.61 -4.75 5.65
C GLU A 60 -7.37 -3.92 6.69
N HIS A 61 -6.73 -2.89 7.21
CA HIS A 61 -7.42 -1.86 7.98
C HIS A 61 -8.36 -1.05 7.08
N ALA A 62 -9.33 -0.38 7.70
CA ALA A 62 -10.19 0.57 7.00
C ALA A 62 -9.36 1.61 6.23
N ALA A 63 -9.86 1.97 5.05
CA ALA A 63 -9.18 2.89 4.15
C ALA A 63 -8.94 4.26 4.79
N VAL A 64 -7.75 4.80 4.59
CA VAL A 64 -7.41 6.16 5.04
C VAL A 64 -7.12 7.03 3.82
N ARG A 65 -7.74 8.21 3.76
CA ARG A 65 -7.48 9.20 2.71
C ARG A 65 -6.35 10.12 3.14
N ILE A 66 -5.22 10.03 2.45
CA ILE A 66 -3.98 10.70 2.81
C ILE A 66 -3.64 11.75 1.75
N PRO A 67 -3.42 13.02 2.13
CA PRO A 67 -2.91 14.03 1.20
C PRO A 67 -1.58 13.61 0.59
N CYS A 68 -1.54 13.55 -0.74
CA CYS A 68 -0.37 13.16 -1.51
C CYS A 68 -0.14 14.08 -2.69
N GLN A 69 1.09 14.08 -3.20
CA GLN A 69 1.40 14.57 -4.54
C GLN A 69 1.71 13.36 -5.42
N VAL A 70 1.10 13.31 -6.60
CA VAL A 70 1.41 12.29 -7.62
C VAL A 70 2.65 12.77 -8.36
N GLU A 71 3.67 11.92 -8.47
CA GLU A 71 4.85 12.25 -9.31
C GLU A 71 4.44 12.31 -10.79
N PRO A 72 4.96 13.24 -11.60
CA PRO A 72 4.53 13.45 -12.99
C PRO A 72 4.61 12.19 -13.87
N ASP A 73 5.71 11.42 -13.76
CA ASP A 73 5.90 10.16 -14.50
C ASP A 73 4.82 9.11 -14.14
N ALA A 74 4.22 9.21 -12.95
CA ALA A 74 3.13 8.33 -12.53
C ALA A 74 1.78 8.76 -13.11
N PHE A 75 1.61 10.01 -13.53
CA PHE A 75 0.33 10.50 -14.07
C PHE A 75 0.06 9.96 -15.49
N GLU A 76 1.09 9.84 -16.32
CA GLU A 76 0.99 9.19 -17.64
C GLU A 76 0.66 7.69 -17.49
N ALA A 77 1.33 6.98 -16.58
CA ALA A 77 1.03 5.58 -16.27
C ALA A 77 -0.41 5.38 -15.74
N LEU A 78 -0.94 6.34 -14.97
CA LEU A 78 -2.32 6.32 -14.48
C LEU A 78 -3.36 6.51 -15.60
N GLN A 79 -3.06 7.35 -16.60
CA GLN A 79 -3.92 7.50 -17.79
C GLN A 79 -3.92 6.25 -18.67
N GLU A 80 -2.77 5.59 -18.82
CA GLU A 80 -2.67 4.31 -19.54
C GLU A 80 -3.50 3.21 -18.85
N TYR A 81 -3.44 3.11 -17.51
CA TYR A 81 -4.25 2.17 -16.74
C TYR A 81 -5.77 2.36 -16.94
N ALA A 82 -6.24 3.61 -17.00
CA ALA A 82 -7.65 3.90 -17.25
C ALA A 82 -8.13 3.43 -18.64
N SER A 83 -7.21 3.33 -19.61
CA SER A 83 -7.48 2.83 -20.97
C SER A 83 -7.47 1.30 -21.10
N GLY A 84 -7.20 0.57 -20.00
CA GLY A 84 -7.14 -0.90 -20.00
C GLY A 84 -5.82 -1.49 -20.52
N ASN A 85 -4.86 -0.64 -20.88
CA ASN A 85 -3.50 -1.08 -21.16
C ASN A 85 -2.75 -1.09 -19.83
N SER A 86 -2.30 -2.27 -19.37
CA SER A 86 -1.57 -2.43 -18.11
C SER A 86 -0.09 -2.71 -18.35
N PRO A 87 0.70 -1.80 -18.94
CA PRO A 87 2.14 -1.94 -18.91
C PRO A 87 2.61 -1.61 -17.49
N ARG A 88 2.88 -2.63 -16.66
CA ARG A 88 3.56 -2.54 -15.34
C ARG A 88 3.29 -1.22 -14.61
N SER A 89 2.05 -1.06 -14.16
CA SER A 89 1.54 0.25 -13.71
C SER A 89 2.19 0.68 -12.40
N ARG A 90 3.31 1.40 -12.51
CA ARG A 90 4.02 1.95 -11.36
C ARG A 90 3.52 3.35 -11.05
N VAL A 91 3.06 3.56 -9.81
CA VAL A 91 2.60 4.86 -9.32
C VAL A 91 3.48 5.30 -8.16
N ARG A 92 3.97 6.54 -8.21
CA ARG A 92 4.79 7.12 -7.13
C ARG A 92 4.05 8.27 -6.49
N LEU A 93 3.86 8.16 -5.18
CA LEU A 93 3.17 9.16 -4.37
C LEU A 93 4.11 9.73 -3.32
N VAL A 94 4.07 11.05 -3.17
CA VAL A 94 4.80 11.77 -2.12
C VAL A 94 3.82 12.21 -1.05
N PHE A 95 4.04 11.77 0.18
CA PHE A 95 3.30 12.19 1.36
C PHE A 95 4.13 13.16 2.19
N HIS A 96 3.44 14.07 2.87
CA HIS A 96 4.09 14.99 3.80
C HIS A 96 3.98 14.44 5.23
N PHE A 97 5.08 14.44 5.99
CA PHE A 97 5.08 13.90 7.35
C PHE A 97 4.09 14.62 8.28
N ALA A 98 3.86 15.92 8.10
CA ALA A 98 2.85 16.63 8.90
C ALA A 98 1.42 16.11 8.68
N ASP A 99 1.09 15.66 7.45
CA ASP A 99 -0.21 15.06 7.19
C ASP A 99 -0.29 13.64 7.75
N LEU A 100 0.81 12.87 7.66
CA LEU A 100 0.91 11.55 8.30
C LEU A 100 0.79 11.64 9.83
N GLU A 101 1.49 12.59 10.46
CA GLU A 101 1.41 12.89 11.91
C GLU A 101 -0.04 13.21 12.31
N ARG A 102 -0.71 14.10 11.55
CA ARG A 102 -2.11 14.50 11.79
C ARG A 102 -3.08 13.33 11.68
N LEU A 103 -2.80 12.36 10.82
CA LEU A 103 -3.62 11.18 10.60
C LEU A 103 -3.23 10.00 11.52
N GLY A 104 -2.26 10.17 12.43
CA GLY A 104 -1.79 9.08 13.29
C GLY A 104 -1.04 7.99 12.54
N LEU A 105 -0.51 8.30 11.36
CA LEU A 105 0.24 7.39 10.47
C LEU A 105 1.75 7.49 10.67
N VAL A 106 2.19 7.89 11.86
CA VAL A 106 3.58 7.92 12.28
C VAL A 106 3.68 7.21 13.62
N ASP A 107 4.62 6.28 13.73
CA ASP A 107 4.89 5.59 14.98
C ASP A 107 5.42 6.58 16.03
N ALA A 108 4.81 6.60 17.21
CA ALA A 108 5.12 7.56 18.25
C ALA A 108 6.51 7.36 18.87
N ALA A 109 7.02 6.12 18.88
CA ALA A 109 8.30 5.79 19.49
C ALA A 109 9.50 6.06 18.56
N SER A 110 9.42 5.57 17.32
CA SER A 110 10.50 5.65 16.31
C SER A 110 10.42 6.90 15.42
N GLY A 111 9.23 7.50 15.30
CA GLY A 111 8.96 8.57 14.33
C GLY A 111 8.94 8.09 12.87
N ASP A 112 8.80 6.79 12.64
CA ASP A 112 8.71 6.21 11.30
C ASP A 112 7.28 6.28 10.74
N ALA A 113 7.16 6.44 9.42
CA ALA A 113 5.85 6.35 8.78
C ALA A 113 5.27 4.93 8.90
N LEU A 114 3.96 4.85 9.11
CA LEU A 114 3.21 3.59 9.17
C LEU A 114 2.72 3.12 7.79
N ILE A 115 3.12 3.81 6.72
CA ILE A 115 2.95 3.33 5.35
C ILE A 115 4.11 2.37 5.05
N ARG A 116 3.79 1.10 4.80
CA ARG A 116 4.76 0.00 4.71
C ARG A 116 4.58 -0.81 3.43
N VAL A 117 5.61 -1.59 3.10
CA VAL A 117 5.55 -2.54 1.98
C VAL A 117 4.36 -3.48 2.17
N GLY A 118 3.59 -3.65 1.11
CA GLY A 118 2.37 -4.46 1.12
C GLY A 118 1.10 -3.66 1.39
N ASP A 119 1.13 -2.38 1.79
CA ASP A 119 -0.08 -1.55 1.83
C ASP A 119 -0.66 -1.36 0.43
N ARG A 120 -1.98 -1.28 0.29
CA ARG A 120 -2.66 -1.23 -1.02
C ARG A 120 -3.19 0.18 -1.31
N LEU A 121 -3.06 0.60 -2.57
CA LEU A 121 -3.72 1.79 -3.09
C LEU A 121 -5.11 1.41 -3.63
N GLY A 122 -6.16 2.01 -3.10
CA GLY A 122 -7.54 1.79 -3.55
C GLY A 122 -7.98 2.78 -4.63
N ALA A 123 -7.68 4.07 -4.43
CA ALA A 123 -8.10 5.12 -5.33
C ALA A 123 -7.29 6.41 -5.12
N ILE A 124 -7.36 7.30 -6.11
CA ILE A 124 -6.96 8.70 -6.03
C ILE A 124 -8.23 9.55 -6.11
N HIS A 125 -8.37 10.49 -5.20
CA HIS A 125 -9.44 11.47 -5.16
C HIS A 125 -8.88 12.89 -5.27
N ASP A 126 -9.72 13.81 -5.70
CA ASP A 126 -9.45 15.24 -5.56
C ASP A 126 -9.56 15.67 -4.08
N LEU A 127 -9.27 16.95 -3.80
CA LEU A 127 -9.38 17.50 -2.44
C LEU A 127 -10.82 17.64 -1.93
N ALA A 128 -11.81 17.64 -2.82
CA ALA A 128 -13.23 17.62 -2.46
C ALA A 128 -13.72 16.19 -2.13
N GLY A 129 -12.91 15.17 -2.43
CA GLY A 129 -13.21 13.76 -2.23
C GLY A 129 -13.82 13.07 -3.45
N SER A 130 -13.97 13.76 -4.59
CA SER A 130 -14.45 13.15 -5.83
C SER A 130 -13.42 12.15 -6.34
N LEU A 131 -13.90 11.01 -6.85
CA LEU A 131 -13.03 10.00 -7.45
C LEU A 131 -12.35 10.57 -8.69
N VAL A 132 -11.02 10.53 -8.71
CA VAL A 132 -10.20 10.87 -9.89
C VAL A 132 -9.79 9.59 -10.60
N GLN A 133 -9.34 8.58 -9.85
CA GLN A 133 -8.93 7.30 -10.40
C GLN A 133 -9.19 6.16 -9.41
N ALA A 134 -9.88 5.11 -9.84
CA ALA A 134 -9.98 3.87 -9.08
C ALA A 134 -8.86 2.90 -9.47
N VAL A 135 -8.35 2.14 -8.49
CA VAL A 135 -7.44 1.03 -8.74
C VAL A 135 -8.25 -0.27 -8.71
N ARG A 136 -8.29 -1.00 -9.82
CA ARG A 136 -9.00 -2.29 -9.88
C ARG A 136 -8.18 -3.34 -9.16
N THR A 137 -8.86 -4.16 -8.37
CA THR A 137 -8.27 -5.29 -7.66
C THR A 137 -9.12 -6.53 -8.00
N PRO A 138 -8.57 -7.59 -8.62
CA PRO A 138 -7.18 -7.78 -9.06
C PRO A 138 -6.80 -7.03 -10.36
N PRO A 139 -5.49 -6.77 -10.64
CA PRO A 139 -4.31 -7.17 -9.85
C PRO A 139 -4.04 -6.30 -8.61
N GLY A 140 -4.53 -5.05 -8.59
CA GLY A 140 -4.27 -4.10 -7.50
C GLY A 140 -2.89 -3.45 -7.57
N LEU A 141 -2.70 -2.37 -6.80
CA LEU A 141 -1.41 -1.67 -6.66
C LEU A 141 -0.98 -1.67 -5.20
N TYR A 142 0.25 -2.09 -4.94
CA TYR A 142 0.77 -2.26 -3.59
C TYR A 142 2.08 -1.53 -3.40
N VAL A 143 2.31 -1.00 -2.20
CA VAL A 143 3.58 -0.40 -1.82
C VAL A 143 4.67 -1.47 -1.95
N THR A 144 5.62 -1.25 -2.84
CA THR A 144 6.84 -2.04 -2.98
C THR A 144 8.02 -1.37 -2.29
N GLU A 145 7.95 -0.05 -2.12
CA GLU A 145 9.00 0.73 -1.49
C GLU A 145 8.40 1.95 -0.77
N ALA A 146 8.87 2.22 0.46
CA ALA A 146 8.52 3.41 1.22
C ALA A 146 9.80 4.04 1.80
N LYS A 147 10.20 5.20 1.28
CA LYS A 147 11.46 5.88 1.60
C LYS A 147 11.22 7.27 2.18
N PRO A 148 11.66 7.54 3.42
CA PRO A 148 11.70 8.91 3.94
C PRO A 148 12.63 9.78 3.09
N MET A 149 12.17 10.97 2.75
CA MET A 149 12.89 11.96 1.95
C MET A 149 12.93 13.32 2.64
N GLY A 150 13.90 14.15 2.23
CA GLY A 150 14.03 15.52 2.71
C GLY A 150 14.38 15.56 4.20
N PHE A 151 15.61 15.18 4.55
CA PHE A 151 16.14 15.24 5.92
C PHE A 151 16.42 16.67 6.41
N GLY A 152 16.28 17.69 5.55
CA GLY A 152 16.54 19.09 5.92
C GLY A 152 17.98 19.29 6.41
N LEU A 153 18.96 18.72 5.71
CA LEU A 153 20.39 18.70 6.10
C LEU A 153 20.99 20.10 6.31
N PHE A 154 20.32 21.16 5.88
CA PHE A 154 20.72 22.57 6.04
C PHE A 154 19.80 23.38 6.97
N MET A 155 18.90 22.73 7.71
CA MET A 155 18.01 23.38 8.67
C MET A 155 18.56 23.24 10.11
N PRO A 156 18.29 24.21 11.01
CA PRO A 156 18.72 24.15 12.42
C PRO A 156 18.23 22.91 13.20
N ARG A 157 17.17 22.25 12.69
CA ARG A 157 16.68 20.96 13.19
C ARG A 157 16.34 20.07 12.00
N PRO A 158 17.26 19.23 11.52
CA PRO A 158 16.97 18.28 10.44
C PRO A 158 15.83 17.36 10.89
N ARG A 159 14.80 17.28 10.07
CA ARG A 159 13.59 16.47 10.31
C ARG A 159 13.15 15.88 8.99
N ARG A 160 12.68 14.63 9.03
CA ARG A 160 12.03 13.97 7.89
C ARG A 160 10.85 14.83 7.47
N ASN A 161 10.80 15.22 6.21
CA ASN A 161 9.78 16.12 5.72
C ASN A 161 8.78 15.41 4.80
N LEU A 162 9.28 14.45 4.01
CA LEU A 162 8.51 13.76 2.97
C LEU A 162 8.67 12.25 3.11
N LEU A 163 7.69 11.51 2.61
CA LEU A 163 7.76 10.08 2.39
C LEU A 163 7.43 9.83 0.92
N LEU A 164 8.33 9.19 0.19
CA LEU A 164 8.06 8.70 -1.16
C LEU A 164 7.64 7.23 -1.04
N ALA A 165 6.46 6.90 -1.55
CA ALA A 165 5.99 5.53 -1.68
C ALA A 165 5.84 5.17 -3.16
N THR A 166 6.39 4.02 -3.53
CA THR A 166 6.23 3.42 -4.85
C THR A 166 5.20 2.30 -4.75
N PHE A 167 4.16 2.40 -5.56
CA PHE A 167 3.16 1.38 -5.75
C PHE A 167 3.40 0.71 -7.10
N ASP A 168 3.39 -0.61 -7.12
CA ASP A 168 3.54 -1.39 -8.35
C ASP A 168 2.41 -2.41 -8.44
N ASP A 169 2.15 -2.90 -9.66
CA ASP A 169 1.38 -4.12 -9.76
C ASP A 169 2.19 -5.21 -9.04
N ARG A 170 1.52 -5.89 -8.13
CA ARG A 170 2.02 -7.16 -7.66
C ARG A 170 1.04 -8.14 -8.26
N GLU A 171 1.49 -8.88 -9.26
CA GLU A 171 0.88 -10.17 -9.55
C GLU A 171 0.75 -10.86 -8.20
N THR A 172 -0.47 -10.92 -7.69
CA THR A 172 -0.87 -11.97 -6.77
C THR A 172 -0.66 -13.18 -7.63
N ALA A 173 0.53 -13.79 -7.54
CA ALA A 173 0.97 -14.82 -8.45
C ALA A 173 -0.19 -15.80 -8.56
N ALA A 174 -0.81 -15.84 -9.75
CA ALA A 174 -1.72 -16.91 -10.06
C ALA A 174 -0.93 -18.19 -9.77
N PRO A 175 -1.52 -19.17 -9.07
CA PRO A 175 -0.86 -20.45 -8.90
C PRO A 175 -0.49 -20.90 -10.30
N ARG A 176 0.80 -21.17 -10.50
CA ARG A 176 1.28 -21.71 -11.78
C ARG A 176 0.38 -22.88 -12.10
N GLY A 177 -0.47 -22.69 -13.12
CA GLY A 177 -1.36 -23.72 -13.60
C GLY A 177 -0.53 -24.97 -13.83
N VAL A 178 -0.90 -26.04 -13.11
CA VAL A 178 -0.45 -27.37 -13.46
C VAL A 178 -0.96 -27.60 -14.87
N SER A 179 -0.05 -27.47 -15.83
CA SER A 179 -0.29 -27.92 -17.20
C SER A 179 -0.31 -29.45 -17.10
N GLY A 180 -1.46 -30.04 -17.43
CA GLY A 180 -1.62 -31.49 -17.54
C GLY A 180 -0.77 -32.10 -18.64
#